data_AF-A0A955RWV0-F1
#
_entry.id   AF-A0A955RWV0-F1
#
_cell.length_a   1.000
_cell.length_b   1.000
_cell.length_c   1.000
_cell.angle_alpha   90.00
_cell.angle_beta   90.00
_cell.angle_gamma   90.00
#
_symmetry.space_group_name_H-M   'P 1'
#
loop_
_entity.id
_entity.type
_entity.pdbx_description
1 polymer ?
#
loop_
_entity_poly.entity_id
_entity_poly.type
_entity_poly.pdbx_seq_one_letter_code
_entity_poly.pdbx_strand_id
1 'polypeptide(L)' 'MYLKRSITVNWGNLPAEELEYGPVNLFSGGNGSGKTTAADALQTLMTAAHDNLFNYNPGQDETTQRGRGGKQVRTLAS' A
#
# COMPACT_ATOMS: atom_id res chain seq x y z
N MET A 1 -3.11 -6.73 21.29
CA MET A 1 -2.12 -6.40 20.24
C MET A 1 -2.65 -5.20 19.47
N TYR A 2 -1.84 -4.16 19.25
CA TYR A 2 -2.25 -3.01 18.45
C TYR A 2 -1.11 -2.60 17.51
N LEU A 3 -1.46 -2.06 16.35
CA LEU A 3 -0.50 -1.52 15.40
C LEU A 3 -0.10 -0.13 15.90
N LYS A 4 1.17 0.06 16.27
CA LYS A 4 1.67 1.36 16.76
C LYS A 4 2.18 2.25 15.62
N ARG A 5 2.93 1.63 14.72
CA ARG A 5 3.63 2.30 13.61
C ARG A 5 3.88 1.31 12.48
N SER A 6 3.87 1.78 11.25
CA SER A 6 4.44 1.08 10.09
C SER A 6 5.50 1.95 9.44
N ILE A 7 6.51 1.31 8.87
CA ILE A 7 7.54 1.98 8.08
C ILE A 7 7.47 1.38 6.69
N THR A 8 7.22 2.22 5.69
CA THR A 8 7.23 1.81 4.28
C THR A 8 8.56 2.20 3.67
N VAL A 9 9.23 1.25 3.02
CA VAL A 9 10.48 1.49 2.28
C VAL A 9 10.40 0.74 0.96
N ASN A 10 10.59 1.43 -0.16
CA ASN A 10 10.50 0.87 -1.52
C ASN A 10 9.17 0.12 -1.81
N TRP A 11 8.06 0.57 -1.24
CA TRP A 11 6.76 -0.08 -1.36
C TRP A 11 5.84 0.66 -2.35
N GLY A 12 5.59 0.04 -3.51
CA GLY A 12 4.69 0.60 -4.52
C GLY A 12 5.12 2.00 -4.99
N ASN A 13 4.21 2.97 -4.90
CA ASN A 13 4.46 4.39 -5.16
C ASN A 13 4.59 5.25 -3.89
N LEU A 14 4.57 4.63 -2.70
CA LEU A 14 4.60 5.35 -1.45
C LEU A 14 6.01 5.91 -1.19
N PRO A 15 6.11 7.12 -0.62
CA PRO A 15 7.38 7.62 -0.13
C PRO A 15 7.89 6.73 1.01
N ALA A 16 9.20 6.81 1.25
CA ALA A 16 9.77 6.19 2.44
C ALA A 16 9.37 7.02 3.66
N GLU A 17 8.43 6.52 4.45
CA GLU A 17 7.87 7.26 5.57
C GLU A 17 7.42 6.34 6.71
N GLU A 18 7.20 6.96 7.87
CA GLU A 18 6.62 6.31 9.04
C GLU A 18 5.17 6.76 9.21
N LEU A 19 4.26 5.79 9.31
CA LEU A 19 2.85 6.03 9.60
C LEU A 19 2.59 5.65 11.05
N GLU A 20 2.26 6.63 11.88
CA GLU A 20 1.79 6.39 13.25
C GLU A 20 0.30 6.09 13.26
N TYR A 21 -0.10 5.14 14.11
CA TYR A 21 -1.49 4.68 14.19
C TYR A 21 -2.13 5.04 15.52
N GLY A 22 -3.28 5.72 15.45
CA GLY A 22 -4.19 5.92 16.57
C GLY A 22 -5.21 4.77 16.71
N PRO A 23 -6.18 4.92 17.62
CA PRO A 23 -7.27 3.95 17.79
C PRO A 23 -8.13 3.75 16.53
N VAL A 24 -8.27 4.80 15.73
CA VAL A 24 -8.95 4.81 14.42
C VAL A 24 -8.09 5.63 13.47
N ASN A 25 -7.86 5.11 12.26
CA ASN A 25 -7.02 5.75 11.25
C ASN A 25 -7.80 5.86 9.94
N LEU A 26 -7.76 7.03 9.32
CA LEU A 26 -8.38 7.30 8.03
C LEU A 26 -7.30 7.61 7.00
N PHE A 27 -7.16 6.76 5.98
CA PHE A 27 -6.33 7.07 4.83
C PHE A 27 -7.12 7.98 3.87
N SER A 28 -6.72 9.24 3.80
CA SER A 28 -7.35 10.27 2.95
C SER A 28 -6.40 10.77 1.87
N GLY A 29 -6.95 11.27 0.77
CA GLY A 29 -6.18 11.79 -0.38
C GLY A 29 -6.88 11.56 -1.72
N GLY A 30 -6.37 12.16 -2.79
CA GLY A 30 -6.89 12.02 -4.15
C GLY A 30 -6.73 10.61 -4.75
N ASN A 31 -7.35 10.35 -5.90
CA ASN A 31 -7.15 9.08 -6.62
C ASN A 31 -5.67 8.92 -7.01
N GLY A 32 -5.13 7.71 -6.83
CA GLY A 32 -3.70 7.43 -7.10
C GLY A 32 -2.72 7.87 -6.00
N SER A 33 -3.19 8.45 -4.90
CA SER A 33 -2.33 8.92 -3.79
C SER A 33 -1.72 7.81 -2.92
N GLY A 34 -1.89 6.54 -3.27
CA GLY A 34 -1.29 5.40 -2.54
C GLY A 34 -2.07 4.90 -1.31
N LYS A 35 -3.31 5.36 -1.07
CA LYS A 35 -4.13 4.91 0.09
C LYS A 35 -4.28 3.38 0.16
N THR A 36 -4.67 2.77 -0.95
CA THR A 36 -4.87 1.32 -1.03
C THR A 36 -3.53 0.60 -0.93
N THR A 37 -2.49 1.09 -1.62
CA THR A 37 -1.12 0.59 -1.52
C THR A 37 -0.58 0.58 -0.07
N ALA A 38 -0.96 1.55 0.77
CA ALA A 38 -0.60 1.60 2.19
C ALA A 38 -1.35 0.55 3.03
N ALA A 39 -2.63 0.31 2.72
CA ALA A 39 -3.40 -0.76 3.34
C ALA A 39 -2.88 -2.15 2.93
N ASP A 40 -2.47 -2.30 1.67
CA ASP A 40 -1.90 -3.53 1.13
C ASP A 40 -0.54 -3.84 1.78
N ALA A 41 0.26 -2.80 2.11
CA ALA A 41 1.50 -2.95 2.89
C ALA A 41 1.22 -3.57 4.27
N LEU A 42 0.20 -3.06 4.97
CA LEU A 42 -0.21 -3.59 6.26
C LEU A 42 -0.71 -5.02 6.15
N GLN A 43 -1.56 -5.31 5.17
CA GLN A 43 -2.06 -6.67 4.96
C GLN A 43 -0.91 -7.64 4.68
N THR A 44 0.05 -7.25 3.84
CA THR A 44 1.23 -8.07 3.53
C THR A 44 2.03 -8.40 4.78
N LEU A 45 2.29 -7.38 5.61
CA LEU A 45 3.05 -7.56 6.86
C LEU A 45 2.32 -8.45 7.86
N MET A 46 1.00 -8.28 8.00
CA MET A 46 0.18 -9.08 8.92
C MET A 46 0.01 -10.53 8.48
N THR A 47 0.04 -10.78 7.17
CA THR A 47 -0.16 -12.12 6.59
C THR A 47 1.14 -12.81 6.20
N ALA A 48 2.28 -12.15 6.43
CA ALA A 48 3.61 -12.57 5.98
C ALA A 48 3.67 -12.91 4.49
N ALA A 49 2.84 -12.26 3.67
CA ALA A 49 2.68 -12.55 2.24
C ALA A 49 2.41 -14.04 1.93
N HIS A 50 1.72 -14.76 2.82
CA HIS A 50 1.38 -16.16 2.58
C HIS A 50 0.37 -16.27 1.43
N ASP A 51 0.66 -17.14 0.46
CA ASP A 51 -0.23 -17.38 -0.68
C ASP A 51 -1.66 -17.69 -0.21
N ASN A 52 -2.65 -17.10 -0.90
CA ASN A 52 -4.08 -17.17 -0.59
C ASN A 52 -4.55 -16.47 0.69
N LEU A 53 -3.66 -15.78 1.44
CA LEU A 53 -4.03 -15.01 2.64
C LEU A 53 -4.02 -13.50 2.42
N PHE A 54 -3.53 -13.04 1.26
CA PHE A 54 -3.59 -11.65 0.83
C PHE A 54 -4.31 -11.51 -0.52
N ASN A 55 -4.97 -10.37 -0.72
CA ASN A 55 -5.61 -10.02 -2.00
C ASN A 55 -5.45 -8.52 -2.25
N TYR A 56 -4.55 -8.16 -3.17
CA TYR A 56 -4.33 -6.78 -3.54
C TYR A 56 -5.46 -6.26 -4.41
N ASN A 57 -5.73 -4.96 -4.35
CA ASN A 57 -6.85 -4.39 -5.08
C ASN A 57 -6.61 -4.45 -6.60
N PRO A 58 -7.50 -5.13 -7.38
CA PRO A 58 -7.35 -5.25 -8.83
C PRO A 58 -7.38 -3.90 -9.57
N GLY A 59 -8.01 -2.87 -8.99
CA GLY A 59 -8.11 -1.54 -9.58
C GLY A 59 -6.76 -0.80 -9.73
N GLN A 60 -5.71 -1.27 -9.05
CA GLN A 60 -4.36 -0.70 -9.11
C GLN A 60 -3.38 -1.43 -10.03
N ASP A 61 -3.78 -2.52 -10.71
CA ASP A 61 -2.85 -3.38 -11.47
C ASP A 61 -1.65 -3.92 -10.63
N GLU A 62 -1.76 -3.86 -9.31
CA GLU A 62 -0.84 -4.49 -8.34
C GLU A 62 -1.22 -5.98 -8.23
N THR A 63 -1.23 -6.69 -9.37
CA THR A 63 -1.88 -8.00 -9.45
C THR A 63 -1.10 -9.11 -8.78
N THR A 64 0.19 -8.94 -8.48
CA THR A 64 0.97 -9.90 -7.66
C THR A 64 2.22 -9.24 -7.07
N GLN A 65 2.78 -9.79 -5.99
CA GLN A 65 4.11 -9.42 -5.47
C GLN A 65 5.21 -9.55 -6.56
N ARG A 66 4.98 -10.41 -7.57
CA ARG A 66 5.93 -10.75 -8.63
C ARG A 66 5.70 -10.00 -9.95
N GLY A 67 4.66 -9.18 -10.06
CA GLY A 67 4.28 -8.55 -11.34
C GLY A 67 3.58 -7.22 -11.14
N ARG A 68 4.26 -6.14 -11.53
CA ARG A 68 3.66 -4.82 -11.75
C ARG A 68 2.95 -4.83 -13.10
N GLY A 69 1.63 -4.99 -13.11
CA GLY A 69 0.80 -5.05 -14.30
C GLY A 69 0.56 -3.70 -14.99
N GLY A 70 1.59 -2.98 -15.42
CA GLY A 70 1.41 -2.09 -16.59
C GLY A 70 0.64 -0.77 -16.45
N LYS A 71 0.47 -0.18 -15.25
CA LYS A 71 0.14 1.27 -15.15
C LYS A 71 1.38 2.10 -14.83
N GLN A 72 1.85 2.86 -15.82
CA GLN A 72 2.82 3.94 -15.60
C GLN A 72 2.17 5.05 -14.77
N VAL A 73 2.89 5.54 -13.76
CA VAL A 73 2.55 6.75 -13.01
C VAL A 73 2.48 7.90 -14.01
N ARG A 74 1.31 8.50 -14.21
CA ARG A 74 1.19 9.76 -14.93
C ARG A 74 1.69 10.88 -14.02
N THR A 75 2.98 11.15 -14.05
CA THR A 75 3.53 12.39 -13.49
C THR A 75 3.19 13.51 -14.47
N LEU A 76 2.07 14.21 -14.25
CA LEU A 76 1.91 15.56 -14.79
C LEU A 76 2.60 16.49 -13.80
N ALA A 77 3.85 16.87 -14.12
CA ALA A 77 4.39 18.11 -13.60
C ALA A 77 3.60 19.24 -14.28
N SER A 78 2.83 19.99 -13.50
CA SER A 78 2.37 21.32 -13.88
C SER A 78 3.21 22.36 -13.16
#